data_AF-A0A443QET2-F1
#
_entry.id   AF-A0A443QET2-F1
#
_cell.length_a   1.000
_cell.length_b   1.000
_cell.length_c   1.000
_cell.angle_alpha   90.00
_cell.angle_beta   90.00
_cell.angle_gamma   90.00
#
_symmetry.space_group_name_H-M   'P 1'
#
loop_
_entity.id
_entity.type
_entity.pdbx_description
1 polymer ?
#
loop_
_entity_poly.entity_id
_entity_poly.type
_entity_poly.pdbx_seq_one_letter_code
_entity_poly.pdbx_strand_id
1 'polypeptide(L)'
;IASMKVFIESNAYTSLQEFVFDCERFVYKLRLLNEEKSKVILRANEMIKFVKNEVDSIKDCFDCYVSHFRRNWKDANGKSDEKLWFLIPCEPPHELQRSFKVV
;
A
#
# COMPACT_ATOMS: atom_id res chain seq x y z
N ILE A 1 17.40 -11.46 12.97
CA ILE A 1 15.99 -11.10 12.72
C ILE A 1 15.79 -11.21 11.22
N ALA A 2 15.04 -12.19 10.73
CA ALA A 2 14.73 -12.27 9.32
C ALA A 2 13.94 -11.01 8.93
N SER A 3 14.38 -10.32 7.87
CA SER A 3 13.75 -9.10 7.39
C SER A 3 12.40 -9.45 6.76
N MET A 4 11.38 -8.61 6.95
CA MET A 4 10.07 -8.77 6.28
C MET A 4 10.21 -8.94 4.76
N LYS A 5 11.26 -8.34 4.18
CA LYS A 5 11.62 -8.52 2.77
C LYS A 5 11.82 -10.00 2.39
N VAL A 6 12.49 -10.79 3.23
CA VAL A 6 12.73 -12.22 2.97
C VAL A 6 11.42 -12.99 2.96
N PHE A 7 10.50 -12.68 3.88
CA PHE A 7 9.16 -13.32 3.91
C PHE A 7 8.32 -12.98 2.68
N ILE A 8 8.41 -11.73 2.19
CA ILE A 8 7.77 -11.32 0.95
C ILE A 8 8.36 -12.11 -0.24
N GLU A 9 9.69 -12.14 -0.36
CA GLU A 9 10.39 -12.82 -1.46
C GLU A 9 10.18 -14.33 -1.47
N SER A 10 10.01 -14.95 -0.29
CA SER A 10 9.72 -16.38 -0.16
C SER A 10 8.23 -16.71 -0.23
N ASN A 11 7.37 -15.72 -0.52
CA ASN A 11 5.90 -15.85 -0.54
C ASN A 11 5.33 -16.50 0.73
N ALA A 12 5.89 -16.16 1.88
CA ALA A 12 5.56 -16.79 3.17
C ALA A 12 4.27 -16.24 3.81
N TYR A 13 3.78 -15.08 3.36
CA TYR A 13 2.50 -14.54 3.80
C TYR A 13 1.37 -15.14 2.97
N THR A 14 0.40 -15.74 3.65
CA THR A 14 -0.80 -16.29 3.00
C THR A 14 -1.86 -15.22 2.76
N SER A 15 -1.76 -14.09 3.48
CA SER A 15 -2.69 -12.96 3.37
C SER A 15 -2.02 -11.63 3.66
N LEU A 16 -2.63 -10.54 3.20
CA LEU A 16 -2.20 -9.17 3.54
C LEU A 16 -2.31 -8.90 5.06
N GLN A 17 -3.26 -9.55 5.73
CA GLN A 17 -3.48 -9.41 7.17
C GLN A 17 -2.29 -9.95 7.97
N GLU A 18 -1.70 -11.08 7.56
CA GLU A 18 -0.49 -11.60 8.19
C GLU A 18 0.68 -10.64 8.05
N PHE A 19 0.85 -10.02 6.88
CA PHE A 19 1.87 -8.99 6.66
C PHE A 19 1.65 -7.76 7.57
N VAL A 20 0.42 -7.26 7.65
CA VAL A 20 0.06 -6.14 8.55
C VAL A 20 0.36 -6.48 10.01
N PHE A 21 0.00 -7.69 10.44
CA PHE A 21 0.26 -8.16 11.81
C PHE A 21 1.75 -8.16 12.14
N ASP A 22 2.60 -8.64 11.22
CA ASP A 22 4.05 -8.61 11.43
C ASP A 22 4.61 -7.18 11.48
N CYS A 23 4.08 -6.27 10.66
CA CYS A 23 4.39 -4.84 10.78
C CYS A 23 4.03 -4.30 12.17
N GLU A 24 2.82 -4.57 12.66
CA GLU A 24 2.37 -4.12 13.99
C GLU A 24 3.24 -4.69 15.11
N ARG A 25 3.60 -5.98 15.00
CA ARG A 25 4.51 -6.65 15.92
C ARG A 25 5.89 -6.01 15.94
N PHE A 26 6.40 -5.56 14.79
CA PHE A 26 7.66 -4.82 14.71
C PHE A 26 7.58 -3.47 15.44
N VAL A 27 6.50 -2.70 15.21
CA VAL A 27 6.30 -1.43 15.92
C VAL A 27 6.15 -1.62 17.43
N TYR A 28 5.44 -2.67 17.84
CA TYR A 28 5.33 -3.03 19.26
C TYR A 28 6.71 -3.28 19.90
N LYS A 29 7.59 -4.02 19.22
CA LYS A 29 8.98 -4.23 19.70
C LYS A 29 9.76 -2.92 19.81
N LEU A 30 9.57 -1.98 18.87
CA LEU A 30 10.19 -0.66 18.97
C LEU A 30 9.70 0.10 20.19
N ARG A 31 8.39 0.04 20.51
CA ARG A 31 7.80 0.69 21.69
C ARG A 31 8.35 0.16 23.00
N LEU A 32 8.75 -1.12 23.07
CA LEU A 32 9.40 -1.67 24.25
C LEU A 32 10.82 -1.14 24.47
N LEU A 33 11.49 -0.69 23.40
CA LEU A 33 12.88 -0.26 23.43
C LEU A 33 13.06 1.26 23.48
N ASN A 34 12.00 2.02 23.21
CA ASN A 34 12.06 3.47 23.07
C ASN A 34 10.92 4.12 23.85
N GLU A 35 11.13 5.35 24.31
CA GLU A 35 10.04 6.15 24.86
C GLU A 35 8.93 6.35 23.83
N GLU A 36 7.68 6.35 24.31
CA GLU A 36 6.48 6.42 23.47
C GLU A 36 6.45 7.65 22.56
N LYS A 37 7.00 8.78 23.03
CA LYS A 37 7.06 10.05 22.28
C LYS A 37 8.33 10.22 21.47
N SER A 38 9.20 9.21 21.41
CA SER A 38 10.42 9.29 20.61
C SER A 38 10.10 9.41 19.12
N LYS A 39 10.98 10.09 18.37
CA LYS A 39 10.86 10.23 16.91
C LYS A 39 10.75 8.87 16.22
N VAL A 40 11.42 7.84 16.75
CA VAL A 40 11.38 6.48 16.23
C VAL A 40 9.96 5.91 16.29
N ILE A 41 9.25 6.04 17.41
CA ILE A 41 7.89 5.54 17.55
C ILE A 41 6.90 6.33 16.69
N LEU A 42 7.06 7.65 16.59
CA LEU A 42 6.23 8.47 15.71
C LEU A 42 6.36 8.01 14.24
N ARG A 43 7.59 7.81 13.76
CA ARG A 43 7.83 7.28 12.40
C ARG A 43 7.31 5.85 12.22
N ALA A 44 7.46 5.00 13.22
CA ALA A 44 6.93 3.64 13.18
C ALA A 44 5.40 3.62 13.08
N ASN A 45 4.71 4.52 13.80
CA ASN A 45 3.26 4.68 13.70
C ASN A 45 2.83 5.21 12.32
N GLU A 46 3.55 6.18 11.75
CA GLU A 46 3.33 6.65 10.38
C GLU A 46 3.47 5.51 9.36
N MET A 47 4.50 4.68 9.51
CA MET A 47 4.72 3.50 8.66
C MET A 47 3.55 2.51 8.73
N ILE A 48 3.02 2.21 9.92
CA ILE A 48 1.85 1.33 10.07
C ILE A 48 0.61 1.92 9.44
N LYS A 49 0.39 3.21 9.65
CA LYS A 49 -0.74 3.92 9.03
C LYS A 49 -0.65 3.83 7.51
N PHE A 50 0.53 4.06 6.95
CA PHE A 50 0.77 3.90 5.51
C PHE A 50 0.43 2.49 5.05
N VAL A 51 1.01 1.44 5.67
CA VAL A 51 0.75 0.04 5.28
C VAL A 51 -0.74 -0.31 5.33
N LYS A 52 -1.47 0.13 6.36
CA LYS A 52 -2.92 -0.09 6.47
C LYS A 52 -3.69 0.59 5.34
N ASN A 53 -3.36 1.85 5.03
CA ASN A 53 -3.98 2.57 3.93
C ASN A 53 -3.73 1.89 2.57
N GLU A 54 -2.53 1.34 2.34
CA GLU A 54 -2.24 0.59 1.12
C GLU A 54 -3.08 -0.70 1.04
N VAL A 55 -3.21 -1.43 2.16
CA VAL A 55 -4.06 -2.64 2.22
C VAL A 55 -5.54 -2.31 2.01
N ASP A 56 -6.02 -1.20 2.56
CA ASP A 56 -7.40 -0.74 2.34
C ASP A 56 -7.60 -0.36 0.86
N SER A 57 -6.64 0.33 0.25
CA SER A 57 -6.67 0.66 -1.18
C SER A 57 -6.69 -0.60 -2.07
N ILE A 58 -5.93 -1.64 -1.71
CA ILE A 58 -5.95 -2.95 -2.40
C ILE A 58 -7.33 -3.61 -2.27
N LYS A 59 -7.95 -3.56 -1.09
CA LYS A 59 -9.27 -4.16 -0.85
C LYS A 59 -10.39 -3.41 -1.56
N ASP A 60 -10.29 -2.09 -1.66
CA ASP A 60 -11.26 -1.25 -2.36
C ASP A 60 -11.29 -1.60 -3.86
N CYS A 61 -10.12 -1.62 -4.51
CA CYS A 61 -9.97 -2.16 -5.86
C CYS A 61 -8.51 -2.48 -6.20
N PHE A 62 -8.22 -3.78 -6.36
CA PHE A 62 -6.88 -4.26 -6.72
C PHE A 62 -6.42 -3.72 -8.08
N ASP A 63 -7.31 -3.67 -9.08
CA ASP A 63 -6.96 -3.20 -10.43
C ASP A 63 -6.62 -1.70 -10.45
N CYS A 64 -7.37 -0.87 -9.72
CA CYS A 64 -7.03 0.53 -9.52
C CYS A 64 -5.68 0.69 -8.80
N TYR A 65 -5.46 -0.09 -7.75
CA TYR A 65 -4.20 -0.07 -7.01
C TYR A 65 -3.02 -0.40 -7.93
N VAL A 66 -3.09 -1.51 -8.67
CA VAL A 66 -2.04 -1.91 -9.63
C VAL A 66 -1.84 -0.84 -10.70
N SER A 67 -2.91 -0.33 -11.31
CA SER A 67 -2.84 0.70 -12.36
C SER A 67 -2.20 1.99 -11.86
N HIS A 68 -2.57 2.44 -10.65
CA HIS A 68 -1.96 3.61 -10.01
C HIS A 68 -0.45 3.44 -9.80
N PHE A 69 0.01 2.27 -9.34
CA PHE A 69 1.45 2.01 -9.16
C PHE A 69 2.20 1.81 -10.48
N ARG A 70 1.52 1.30 -11.51
CA ARG A 70 2.07 1.16 -12.87
C ARG A 70 2.13 2.47 -13.65
N ARG A 71 1.61 3.60 -13.12
CA ARG A 71 1.68 4.90 -13.80
C ARG A 71 3.10 5.29 -14.24
N ASN A 72 4.12 4.85 -13.48
CA ASN A 72 5.54 5.12 -13.78
C ASN A 72 6.23 3.99 -14.58
N TRP A 73 5.51 2.95 -14.99
CA TRP A 73 6.10 1.86 -15.79
C TRP A 73 6.36 2.38 -17.20
N LYS A 74 7.60 2.23 -17.64
CA LYS A 74 8.01 2.48 -19.01
C LYS A 74 7.84 1.18 -19.79
N ASP A 75 7.25 1.25 -20.98
CA ASP A 75 7.25 0.13 -21.91
C ASP A 75 8.70 -0.22 -22.35
N ALA A 76 8.85 -1.28 -23.15
CA ALA A 76 10.14 -1.70 -23.68
C ALA A 76 10.85 -0.62 -24.52
N ASN A 77 10.13 0.43 -24.93
CA ASN A 77 10.63 1.56 -25.72
C ASN A 77 10.90 2.80 -24.85
N GLY A 78 10.76 2.71 -23.52
CA GLY A 78 11.00 3.81 -22.60
C GLY A 78 9.85 4.82 -22.52
N LYS A 79 8.70 4.58 -23.16
CA LYS A 79 7.52 5.44 -23.09
C LYS A 79 6.71 5.11 -21.85
N SER A 80 6.43 6.10 -21.02
CA SER A 80 5.44 5.98 -19.95
C SER A 80 4.10 6.49 -20.44
N ASP A 81 3.06 5.68 -20.26
CA ASP A 81 1.67 6.09 -20.52
C ASP A 81 1.04 6.65 -19.23
N GLU A 82 1.82 7.50 -18.53
CA GLU A 82 1.50 8.11 -17.22
C GLU A 82 0.11 8.74 -17.15
N LYS A 83 -0.46 9.10 -18.31
CA LYS A 83 -1.72 9.83 -18.42
C LYS A 83 -2.95 8.94 -18.59
N LEU A 84 -2.81 7.64 -18.82
CA LEU A 84 -3.95 6.77 -19.15
C LEU A 84 -4.26 5.71 -18.09
N TRP A 85 -3.52 5.64 -16.98
CA TRP A 85 -3.72 4.61 -15.96
C TRP A 85 -5.15 4.60 -15.37
N PHE A 86 -5.80 5.76 -15.29
CA PHE A 86 -7.18 5.89 -14.78
C PHE A 86 -8.26 5.55 -15.82
N LEU A 87 -7.87 5.41 -17.09
CA LEU A 87 -8.77 5.01 -18.19
C LEU A 87 -8.76 3.49 -18.40
N ILE A 88 -7.86 2.76 -17.75
CA ILE A 88 -7.84 1.30 -17.77
C ILE A 88 -9.05 0.80 -16.98
N PRO A 89 -9.99 0.08 -17.62
CA PRO A 89 -11.16 -0.43 -16.91
C PRO A 89 -10.76 -1.50 -15.90
N CYS A 90 -11.41 -1.50 -14.74
CA CYS A 90 -11.30 -2.54 -13.72
C CYS A 90 -12.34 -3.64 -13.97
N GLU A 91 -12.18 -4.81 -13.34
CA GLU A 91 -13.17 -5.89 -13.38
C GLU A 91 -13.74 -6.19 -11.97
N PRO A 92 -15.04 -5.90 -11.71
CA PRO A 92 -16.00 -5.21 -12.57
C PRO A 92 -15.69 -3.71 -12.75
N PRO A 93 -16.16 -3.07 -13.83
CA PRO A 93 -15.97 -1.63 -14.03
C PRO A 93 -16.61 -0.80 -12.91
N HIS A 94 -15.93 0.26 -12.49
CA HIS A 94 -16.47 1.20 -11.50
C HIS A 94 -17.64 2.02 -12.05
N GLU A 95 -18.63 2.26 -11.21
CA GLU A 95 -19.72 3.18 -11.53
C GLU A 95 -19.20 4.62 -11.57
N LEU A 96 -19.44 5.32 -12.68
CA LEU A 96 -19.09 6.73 -12.81
C LEU A 96 -20.20 7.59 -12.18
N GLN A 97 -19.90 8.22 -11.04
CA GLN A 97 -20.83 9.10 -10.36
C GLN A 97 -20.44 10.57 -10.56
N ARG A 98 -21.44 11.44 -10.85
CA ARG A 98 -21.24 12.89 -10.89
C ARG A 98 -21.21 13.43 -9.46
N SER A 99 -20.04 13.84 -8.98
CA SER A 99 -19.92 14.58 -7.71
C SER A 99 -20.06 16.08 -7.97
N PHE A 100 -21.27 16.61 -7.82
CA PHE A 100 -21.46 18.06 -7.79
C PHE A 100 -21.03 18.58 -6.42
N LYS A 101 -19.92 19.30 -6.35
CA LYS A 101 -19.68 20.20 -5.21
C LYS A 101 -20.60 21.40 -5.39
N VAL A 102 -21.66 21.46 -4.59
CA VAL A 102 -22.41 22.70 -4.39
C VAL A 102 -21.44 23.66 -3.70
N VAL A 103 -21.01 24.68 -4.43
CA VAL A 103 -20.20 25.80 -3.94
C VAL A 103 -21.14 26.84 -3.36
#